data_AF-A0A2T4LK20-F1
#
_entry.id   AF-A0A2T4LK20-F1
#
_cell.length_a   1.000
_cell.length_b   1.000
_cell.length_c   1.000
_cell.angle_alpha   90.00
_cell.angle_beta   90.00
_cell.angle_gamma   90.00
#
_symmetry.space_group_name_H-M   'P 1'
#
loop_
_entity.id
_entity.type
_entity.pdbx_description
1 polymer ?
#
loop_
_entity_poly.entity_id
_entity_poly.type
_entity_poly.pdbx_seq_one_letter_code
_entity_poly.pdbx_strand_id
1 'polypeptide(L)'
;RDSINDHWVNATIPEDFFDDLGKLNYFNNPLLFEGREGAKTPSQLFQFFMSYTIARFDVSLVTLLGVHQGLGHNSFLFGGSKEQVAYYIPKLQSHELRTCFALTEPNHGSDVAGGLETTAVRDGDKWILNGEKRWIGGAHLADVIPVYA
;
A
#
# COMPACT_ATOMS: atom_id res chain seq x y z
N ARG A 1 -4.70 21.96 1.93
CA ARG A 1 -3.58 22.05 2.89
C ARG A 1 -2.72 23.20 2.43
N ASP A 2 -2.53 24.21 3.27
CA ASP A 2 -1.83 25.44 2.84
C ASP A 2 -0.35 25.18 2.53
N SER A 3 0.23 24.11 3.09
CA SER A 3 1.62 23.67 2.89
C SER A 3 1.84 22.67 1.75
N ILE A 4 0.81 22.27 0.99
CA ILE A 4 0.96 21.16 0.02
C ILE A 4 1.99 21.47 -1.08
N ASN A 5 2.02 22.73 -1.52
CA ASN A 5 3.00 23.21 -2.49
C ASN A 5 4.43 23.18 -1.92
N ASP A 6 4.60 23.49 -0.63
CA ASP A 6 5.91 23.45 0.02
C ASP A 6 6.45 22.02 0.08
N HIS A 7 5.58 21.05 0.41
CA HIS A 7 5.96 19.64 0.40
C HIS A 7 6.36 19.16 -1.00
N TRP A 8 5.62 19.56 -2.02
CA TRP A 8 5.93 19.24 -3.42
C TRP A 8 7.31 19.79 -3.83
N VAL A 9 7.58 21.07 -3.58
CA VAL A 9 8.85 21.72 -3.97
C VAL A 9 10.05 21.11 -3.23
N ASN A 10 9.85 20.73 -1.97
CA ASN A 10 10.92 20.18 -1.13
C ASN A 10 11.04 18.65 -1.20
N ALA A 11 10.25 17.98 -2.05
CA ALA A 11 10.21 16.52 -2.15
C ALA A 11 9.99 15.82 -0.79
N THR A 12 9.11 16.39 0.04
CA THR A 12 8.71 15.83 1.33
C THR A 12 7.25 15.40 1.31
N ILE A 13 6.86 14.59 2.30
CA ILE A 13 5.48 14.13 2.46
C ILE A 13 4.90 14.80 3.70
N PRO A 14 3.65 15.32 3.65
CA PRO A 14 2.96 15.80 4.86
C PRO A 14 2.80 14.63 5.85
N GLU A 15 3.47 14.70 7.00
CA GLU A 15 3.57 13.58 7.97
C GLU A 15 2.20 13.13 8.52
N ASP A 16 1.26 14.06 8.60
CA ASP A 16 -0.10 13.91 9.10
C ASP A 16 -1.10 13.40 8.04
N PHE A 17 -0.66 13.19 6.79
CA PHE A 17 -1.53 12.72 5.70
C PHE A 17 -2.21 11.39 6.03
N PHE A 18 -1.44 10.42 6.53
CA PHE A 18 -1.98 9.10 6.88
C PHE A 18 -2.89 9.14 8.10
N ASP A 19 -2.61 10.02 9.07
CA ASP A 19 -3.45 10.19 10.26
C ASP A 19 -4.83 10.74 9.87
N ASP A 20 -4.87 11.68 8.93
CA ASP A 20 -6.13 12.22 8.41
C ASP A 20 -6.92 11.15 7.64
N LEU A 21 -6.26 10.33 6.82
CA LEU A 21 -6.92 9.22 6.14
C LEU A 21 -7.47 8.16 7.10
N GLY A 22 -6.74 7.86 8.18
CA GLY A 22 -7.20 6.99 9.26
C GLY A 22 -8.48 7.51 9.91
N LYS A 23 -8.56 8.81 10.21
CA LYS A 23 -9.75 9.45 10.81
C LYS A 23 -10.98 9.38 9.89
N LEU A 24 -10.80 9.39 8.57
CA LEU A 24 -11.92 9.26 7.62
C LEU A 24 -12.56 7.87 7.65
N ASN A 25 -11.84 6.85 8.14
CA ASN A 25 -12.28 5.47 8.22
C ASN A 25 -12.90 4.94 6.91
N TYR A 26 -12.37 5.39 5.77
CA TYR A 26 -12.99 5.17 4.47
C TYR A 26 -12.83 3.73 3.94
N PHE A 27 -11.91 2.93 4.48
CA PHE A 27 -11.77 1.51 4.10
C PHE A 27 -12.78 0.61 4.81
N ASN A 28 -13.15 0.95 6.04
CA ASN A 28 -13.99 0.12 6.91
C ASN A 28 -15.37 0.71 7.18
N ASN A 29 -15.75 1.74 6.43
CA ASN A 29 -17.09 2.32 6.53
C ASN A 29 -18.14 1.27 6.08
N PRO A 30 -19.06 0.82 6.96
CA PRO A 30 -20.04 -0.21 6.63
C PRO A 30 -20.93 0.14 5.43
N LEU A 31 -21.19 1.43 5.19
CA LEU A 31 -21.99 1.92 4.08
C LEU A 31 -21.40 1.53 2.71
N LEU A 32 -20.09 1.28 2.63
CA LEU A 32 -19.41 0.89 1.38
C LEU A 32 -19.57 -0.61 1.05
N PHE A 33 -20.16 -1.37 1.96
CA PHE A 33 -20.40 -2.80 1.86
C PHE A 33 -21.89 -3.17 1.84
N GLU A 34 -22.79 -2.20 2.03
CA GLU A 34 -24.24 -2.43 1.92
C GLU A 34 -24.61 -3.02 0.56
N GLY A 35 -25.37 -4.12 0.57
CA GLY A 35 -25.75 -4.86 -0.64
C GLY A 35 -24.60 -5.59 -1.34
N ARG A 36 -23.41 -5.69 -0.72
CA ARG A 36 -22.21 -6.34 -1.25
C ARG A 36 -21.70 -7.41 -0.29
N GLU A 37 -22.56 -8.36 0.06
CA GLU A 37 -22.25 -9.44 1.00
C GLU A 37 -20.99 -10.22 0.57
N GLY A 38 -20.10 -10.45 1.54
CA GLY A 38 -18.81 -11.13 1.29
C GLY A 38 -17.75 -10.30 0.56
N ALA A 39 -18.04 -9.04 0.20
CA ALA A 39 -17.03 -8.15 -0.38
C ALA A 39 -15.91 -7.88 0.64
N LYS A 40 -14.67 -8.11 0.21
CA LYS A 40 -13.48 -7.86 1.03
C LYS A 40 -12.95 -6.43 0.94
N THR A 41 -13.44 -5.64 -0.03
CA THR A 41 -12.99 -4.26 -0.28
C THR A 41 -14.17 -3.33 -0.61
N PRO A 42 -14.01 -2.00 -0.38
CA PRO A 42 -14.99 -0.99 -0.78
C PRO A 42 -15.35 -1.04 -2.27
N SER A 43 -16.44 -0.38 -2.66
CA SER A 43 -16.89 -0.37 -4.06
C SER A 43 -15.81 0.19 -4.98
N GLN A 44 -15.58 -0.45 -6.13
CA GLN A 44 -14.63 0.06 -7.12
C GLN A 44 -14.99 1.48 -7.60
N LEU A 45 -16.29 1.77 -7.71
CA LEU A 45 -16.77 3.11 -8.08
C LEU A 45 -16.39 4.16 -7.02
N PHE A 46 -16.53 3.80 -5.73
CA PHE A 46 -16.11 4.65 -4.64
C PHE A 46 -14.59 4.86 -4.65
N GLN A 47 -13.81 3.77 -4.77
CA GLN A 47 -12.35 3.85 -4.84
C GLN A 47 -11.87 4.74 -5.98
N PHE A 48 -12.52 4.66 -7.15
CA PHE A 48 -12.25 5.51 -8.30
C PHE A 48 -12.51 6.99 -7.98
N PHE A 49 -13.70 7.34 -7.49
CA PHE A 49 -14.02 8.74 -7.20
C PHE A 49 -13.22 9.31 -6.03
N MET A 50 -12.88 8.50 -5.03
CA MET A 50 -11.97 8.90 -3.95
C MET A 50 -10.59 9.24 -4.51
N SER A 51 -10.01 8.34 -5.30
CA SER A 51 -8.70 8.55 -5.92
C SER A 51 -8.72 9.76 -6.86
N TYR A 52 -9.74 9.86 -7.72
CA TYR A 52 -9.93 11.01 -8.61
C TYR A 52 -10.02 12.32 -7.84
N THR A 53 -10.76 12.35 -6.72
CA THR A 53 -10.90 13.55 -5.89
C THR A 53 -9.56 13.97 -5.29
N ILE A 54 -8.79 13.04 -4.71
CA ILE A 54 -7.46 13.35 -4.16
C ILE A 54 -6.51 13.82 -5.26
N ALA A 55 -6.52 13.16 -6.43
CA ALA A 55 -5.66 13.49 -7.56
C ALA A 55 -5.86 14.92 -8.10
N ARG A 56 -7.07 15.51 -7.94
CA ARG A 56 -7.33 16.91 -8.30
C ARG A 56 -6.58 17.90 -7.41
N PHE A 57 -6.17 17.49 -6.22
CA PHE A 57 -5.40 18.31 -5.30
C PHE A 57 -3.92 17.97 -5.35
N ASP A 58 -3.57 16.68 -5.32
CA ASP A 58 -2.17 16.25 -5.33
C ASP A 58 -2.00 14.84 -5.90
N VAL A 59 -1.15 14.73 -6.92
CA VAL A 59 -0.87 13.46 -7.61
C VAL A 59 0.11 12.56 -6.85
N SER A 60 0.99 13.12 -6.02
CA SER A 60 1.93 12.36 -5.21
C SER A 60 1.21 11.65 -4.06
N LEU A 61 0.27 12.33 -3.39
CA LEU A 61 -0.52 11.77 -2.31
C LEU A 61 -1.48 10.68 -2.78
N VAL A 62 -2.14 10.85 -3.93
CA VAL A 62 -2.99 9.77 -4.48
C VAL A 62 -2.14 8.56 -4.90
N THR A 63 -0.95 8.77 -5.46
CA THR A 63 -0.03 7.66 -5.78
C THR A 63 0.43 6.94 -4.52
N LEU A 64 0.83 7.69 -3.48
CA LEU A 64 1.24 7.12 -2.20
C LEU A 64 0.10 6.29 -1.58
N LEU A 65 -1.13 6.81 -1.62
CA LEU A 65 -2.30 6.09 -1.14
C LEU A 65 -2.60 4.84 -1.96
N GLY A 66 -2.50 4.94 -3.29
CA GLY A 66 -2.69 3.81 -4.21
C GLY A 66 -1.67 2.70 -3.99
N VAL A 67 -0.41 3.04 -3.72
CA VAL A 67 0.62 2.05 -3.39
C VAL A 67 0.35 1.38 -2.04
N HIS A 68 -0.02 2.16 -1.02
CA HIS A 68 -0.34 1.61 0.30
C HIS A 68 -1.57 0.69 0.24
N GLN A 69 -2.69 1.16 -0.31
CA GLN A 69 -3.97 0.48 -0.20
C GLN A 69 -4.31 -0.42 -1.40
N GLY A 70 -3.97 0.03 -2.59
CA GLY A 70 -4.26 -0.70 -3.84
C GLY A 70 -3.30 -1.85 -4.08
N LEU A 71 -2.04 -1.72 -3.64
CA LEU A 71 -1.01 -2.75 -3.83
C LEU A 71 -0.67 -3.43 -2.51
N GLY A 72 -0.04 -2.72 -1.57
CA GLY A 72 0.50 -3.31 -0.35
C GLY A 72 -0.56 -4.01 0.52
N HIS A 73 -1.60 -3.28 0.94
CA HIS A 73 -2.73 -3.83 1.69
C HIS A 73 -3.36 -5.04 0.99
N ASN A 74 -3.53 -4.99 -0.33
CA ASN A 74 -4.11 -6.09 -1.10
C ASN A 74 -3.20 -7.33 -1.14
N SER A 75 -1.87 -7.16 -1.18
CA SER A 75 -0.93 -8.29 -1.04
C SER A 75 -1.15 -9.03 0.29
N PHE A 76 -1.37 -8.32 1.40
CA PHE A 76 -1.71 -8.95 2.68
C PHE A 76 -3.12 -9.56 2.69
N LEU A 77 -4.11 -8.86 2.13
CA LEU A 77 -5.52 -9.26 2.19
C LEU A 77 -5.78 -10.54 1.39
N PHE A 78 -5.14 -10.67 0.23
CA PHE A 78 -5.36 -11.79 -0.69
C PHE A 78 -4.25 -12.85 -0.61
N GLY A 79 -3.03 -12.49 -0.21
CA GLY A 79 -1.89 -13.41 -0.12
C GLY A 79 -1.55 -13.89 1.30
N GLY A 80 -2.07 -13.24 2.33
CA GLY A 80 -1.76 -13.57 3.73
C GLY A 80 -2.50 -14.80 4.26
N SER A 81 -1.92 -15.45 5.28
CA SER A 81 -2.61 -16.44 6.10
C SER A 81 -3.78 -15.82 6.88
N LYS A 82 -4.65 -16.63 7.47
CA LYS A 82 -5.76 -16.13 8.30
C LYS A 82 -5.26 -15.27 9.46
N GLU A 83 -4.16 -15.67 10.07
CA GLU A 83 -3.51 -14.99 11.20
C GLU A 83 -2.88 -13.66 10.74
N GLN A 84 -2.20 -13.66 9.59
CA GLN A 84 -1.63 -12.44 9.01
C GLN A 84 -2.73 -11.45 8.64
N VAL A 85 -3.80 -11.91 7.99
CA VAL A 85 -4.95 -11.07 7.62
C VAL A 85 -5.59 -10.46 8.87
N ALA A 86 -5.85 -11.27 9.91
CA ALA A 86 -6.46 -10.80 11.15
C ALA A 86 -5.61 -9.75 11.89
N TYR A 87 -4.27 -9.83 11.78
CA TYR A 87 -3.35 -8.89 12.42
C TYR A 87 -3.12 -7.62 11.58
N TYR A 88 -2.76 -7.77 10.30
CA TYR A 88 -2.30 -6.64 9.48
C TYR A 88 -3.44 -5.82 8.90
N ILE A 89 -4.53 -6.45 8.43
CA ILE A 89 -5.55 -5.72 7.68
C ILE A 89 -6.22 -4.60 8.48
N PRO A 90 -6.68 -4.83 9.73
CA PRO A 90 -7.27 -3.75 10.52
C PRO A 90 -6.30 -2.58 10.72
N LYS A 91 -5.00 -2.86 10.92
CA LYS A 91 -3.95 -1.85 11.16
C LYS A 91 -3.57 -1.09 9.90
N LEU A 92 -3.54 -1.75 8.75
CA LEU A 92 -3.29 -1.10 7.46
C LEU A 92 -4.48 -0.22 7.07
N GLN A 93 -5.71 -0.67 7.30
CA GLN A 93 -6.92 0.11 6.99
C GLN A 93 -7.11 1.32 7.90
N SER A 94 -6.69 1.24 9.17
CA SER A 94 -6.66 2.38 10.09
C SER A 94 -5.47 3.31 9.89
N HIS A 95 -4.53 2.93 9.01
CA HIS A 95 -3.23 3.59 8.83
C HIS A 95 -2.32 3.60 10.08
N GLU A 96 -2.62 2.77 11.09
CA GLU A 96 -1.70 2.49 12.21
C GLU A 96 -0.40 1.87 11.71
N LEU A 97 -0.50 0.99 10.71
CA LEU A 97 0.64 0.49 9.94
C LEU A 97 0.59 1.05 8.52
N ARG A 98 1.78 1.35 8.01
CA ARG A 98 2.03 1.81 6.65
C ARG A 98 2.69 0.70 5.86
N THR A 99 2.34 0.60 4.60
CA THR A 99 2.89 -0.40 3.71
C THR A 99 3.17 0.17 2.32
N CYS A 100 3.90 -0.59 1.53
CA CYS A 100 4.18 -0.33 0.14
C CYS A 100 4.16 -1.65 -0.65
N PHE A 101 4.82 -1.70 -1.81
CA PHE A 101 4.80 -2.89 -2.67
C PHE A 101 6.15 -3.09 -3.36
N ALA A 102 6.92 -4.08 -2.91
CA ALA A 102 8.31 -4.27 -3.35
C ALA A 102 8.42 -5.37 -4.43
N LEU A 103 8.19 -4.97 -5.69
CA LEU A 103 8.29 -5.86 -6.86
C LEU A 103 9.47 -5.51 -7.76
N THR A 104 9.50 -4.31 -8.33
CA THR A 104 10.50 -3.84 -9.30
C THR A 104 11.92 -3.88 -8.75
N GLU A 105 12.85 -4.27 -9.61
CA GLU A 105 14.29 -4.43 -9.34
C GLU A 105 15.11 -3.56 -10.30
N PRO A 106 16.42 -3.37 -10.07
CA PRO A 106 17.26 -2.59 -10.98
C PRO A 106 17.22 -3.09 -12.43
N ASN A 107 17.16 -4.41 -12.62
CA ASN A 107 17.18 -5.06 -13.93
C ASN A 107 15.79 -5.58 -14.38
N HIS A 108 14.77 -5.54 -13.49
CA HIS A 108 13.44 -6.08 -13.77
C HIS A 108 12.32 -5.07 -13.51
N GLY A 109 11.60 -4.72 -14.56
CA GLY A 109 10.51 -3.73 -14.54
C GLY A 109 9.24 -4.26 -15.22
N SER A 110 9.19 -4.19 -16.54
CA SER A 110 8.06 -4.72 -17.33
C SER A 110 8.06 -6.25 -17.42
N ASP A 111 9.21 -6.88 -17.20
CA ASP A 111 9.52 -8.29 -17.38
C ASP A 111 9.46 -9.11 -16.09
N VAL A 112 8.97 -8.54 -14.99
CA VAL A 112 8.88 -9.19 -13.66
C VAL A 112 8.13 -10.53 -13.66
N ALA A 113 7.27 -10.78 -14.65
CA ALA A 113 6.60 -12.08 -14.82
C ALA A 113 7.54 -13.19 -15.32
N GLY A 114 8.66 -12.82 -15.95
CA GLY A 114 9.71 -13.73 -16.41
C GLY A 114 10.68 -14.17 -15.31
N GLY A 115 10.64 -13.52 -14.15
CA GLY A 115 11.50 -13.80 -13.00
C GLY A 115 11.99 -12.54 -12.30
N LEU A 116 12.57 -12.74 -11.13
CA LEU A 116 13.22 -11.72 -10.31
C LEU A 116 14.60 -12.25 -9.89
N GLU A 117 15.55 -11.34 -9.64
CA GLU A 117 16.87 -11.64 -9.06
C GLU A 117 16.82 -11.72 -7.54
N THR A 118 15.87 -11.03 -6.87
CA THR A 118 15.69 -11.21 -5.42
C THR A 118 15.31 -12.66 -5.15
N THR A 119 15.98 -13.26 -4.16
CA THR A 119 15.76 -14.66 -3.77
C THR A 119 15.24 -14.76 -2.35
N ALA A 120 14.34 -15.71 -2.09
CA ALA A 120 13.97 -16.16 -0.77
C ALA A 120 14.36 -17.64 -0.57
N VAL A 121 15.37 -17.90 0.27
CA VAL A 121 15.86 -19.26 0.56
C VAL A 121 15.45 -19.67 1.97
N ARG A 122 14.83 -20.84 2.11
CA ARG A 122 14.41 -21.37 3.43
C ARG A 122 15.62 -21.88 4.20
N ASP A 123 15.80 -21.38 5.42
CA ASP A 123 16.83 -21.82 6.37
C ASP A 123 16.17 -22.10 7.73
N GLY A 124 15.96 -23.39 8.03
CA GLY A 124 15.25 -23.85 9.22
C GLY A 124 13.80 -23.37 9.29
N ASP A 125 13.50 -22.52 10.27
CA ASP A 125 12.19 -21.89 10.51
C ASP A 125 12.08 -20.47 9.90
N LYS A 126 13.11 -20.00 9.19
CA LYS A 126 13.19 -18.66 8.60
C LYS A 126 13.39 -18.68 7.10
N TRP A 127 13.23 -17.50 6.50
CA TRP A 127 13.59 -17.22 5.12
C TRP A 127 14.74 -16.21 5.11
N ILE A 128 15.78 -16.50 4.34
CA ILE A 128 16.85 -15.57 4.04
C ILE A 128 16.51 -14.90 2.71
N LEU A 129 16.27 -13.59 2.77
CA LEU A 129 15.91 -12.75 1.63
C LEU A 129 17.15 -11.96 1.18
N ASN A 130 17.57 -12.11 -0.08
CA ASN A 130 18.70 -11.36 -0.66
C ASN A 130 18.34 -10.82 -2.03
N GLY A 131 18.61 -9.54 -2.27
CA GLY A 131 18.37 -8.87 -3.54
C GLY A 131 18.27 -7.36 -3.38
N GLU A 132 17.91 -6.68 -4.47
CA GLU A 132 17.74 -5.23 -4.51
C GLU A 132 16.41 -4.86 -5.15
N LYS A 133 15.72 -3.89 -4.55
CA LYS A 133 14.45 -3.34 -5.07
C LYS A 133 14.63 -1.89 -5.48
N ARG A 134 13.95 -1.47 -6.55
CA ARG A 134 14.06 -0.13 -7.12
C ARG A 134 12.69 0.49 -7.35
N TRP A 135 12.59 1.81 -7.10
CA TRP A 135 11.37 2.59 -7.31
C TRP A 135 10.19 2.21 -6.40
N ILE A 136 10.48 1.70 -5.20
CA ILE A 136 9.43 1.31 -4.25
C ILE A 136 8.88 2.56 -3.54
N GLY A 137 7.81 3.13 -4.12
CA GLY A 137 7.12 4.30 -3.57
C GLY A 137 6.66 4.04 -2.12
N GLY A 138 7.00 4.95 -1.21
CA GLY A 138 6.62 4.83 0.20
C GLY A 138 7.43 3.82 1.03
N ALA A 139 8.46 3.16 0.48
CA ALA A 139 9.28 2.21 1.25
C ALA A 139 9.91 2.81 2.51
N HIS A 140 10.37 4.07 2.44
CA HIS A 140 10.95 4.79 3.57
C HIS A 140 9.93 5.16 4.67
N LEU A 141 8.63 4.99 4.40
CA LEU A 141 7.54 5.24 5.35
C LEU A 141 6.86 3.95 5.80
N ALA A 142 7.18 2.80 5.21
CA ALA A 142 6.48 1.55 5.44
C ALA A 142 6.99 0.86 6.71
N ASP A 143 6.06 0.44 7.56
CA ASP A 143 6.34 -0.40 8.72
C ASP A 143 6.46 -1.88 8.32
N VAL A 144 5.70 -2.27 7.29
CA VAL A 144 5.68 -3.64 6.74
C VAL A 144 5.64 -3.62 5.23
N ILE A 145 6.45 -4.47 4.61
CA ILE A 145 6.64 -4.50 3.15
C ILE A 145 6.38 -5.91 2.62
N PRO A 146 5.40 -6.11 1.73
CA PRO A 146 5.32 -7.33 0.94
C PRO A 146 6.42 -7.29 -0.12
N VAL A 147 7.38 -8.22 -0.01
CA VAL A 147 8.50 -8.37 -0.94
C VAL A 147 8.27 -9.59 -1.83
N TYR A 148 8.41 -9.39 -3.15
CA TYR A 148 8.36 -10.45 -4.15
C TYR A 148 9.78 -10.95 -4.42
N ALA A 149 10.01 -12.25 -4.31
CA ALA A 149 11.30 -12.92 -4.35
C ALA A 149 11.15 -14.41 -4.67
#